data_AF-A0A496AET2-F1
#
_entry.id   AF-A0A496AET2-F1
#
_cell.length_a   1.000
_cell.length_b   1.000
_cell.length_c   1.000
_cell.angle_alpha   90.00
_cell.angle_beta   90.00
_cell.angle_gamma   90.00
#
_symmetry.space_group_name_H-M   'P 1'
#
loop_
_entity.id
_entity.type
_entity.pdbx_description
1 polymer ?
#
loop_
_entity_poly.entity_id
_entity_poly.type
_entity_poly.pdbx_seq_one_letter_code
_entity_poly.pdbx_strand_id
1 'polypeptide(L)' 'MFFILFFLLQLPSTVPAEMKTENSHKTATAVRIGDTPPKLDGVLDDDIWKTAPLHEGFRQYDPYEGEPASERTTFQVAYD' A
#
# COMPACT_ATOMS: atom_id res chain seq x y z
N MET A 1 42.49 42.77 -7.65
CA MET A 1 41.99 42.61 -6.26
C MET A 1 40.53 42.12 -6.35
N PHE A 2 40.32 40.99 -7.02
CA PHE A 2 40.28 39.62 -6.47
C PHE A 2 38.97 39.34 -5.73
N PHE A 3 37.98 38.84 -6.47
CA PHE A 3 37.08 37.76 -6.03
C PHE A 3 36.41 37.88 -4.63
N ILE A 4 35.79 39.01 -4.32
CA ILE A 4 34.92 39.12 -3.12
C ILE A 4 33.55 39.64 -3.53
N LEU A 5 32.80 38.86 -4.32
CA LEU A 5 31.36 39.12 -4.49
C LEU A 5 30.54 37.89 -4.91
N PHE A 6 31.05 36.66 -4.69
CA PHE A 6 30.29 35.45 -5.04
C PHE A 6 30.63 34.27 -4.11
N PHE A 7 30.70 34.52 -2.80
CA PHE A 7 31.05 33.47 -1.84
C PHE A 7 30.31 33.60 -0.49
N LEU A 8 29.04 34.01 -0.51
CA LEU A 8 28.29 34.19 0.75
C LEU A 8 26.83 33.72 0.71
N LEU A 9 26.44 32.87 -0.25
CA LEU A 9 25.08 32.31 -0.28
C LEU A 9 25.01 30.91 -0.92
N GLN A 10 25.95 30.04 -0.58
CA GLN A 10 25.82 28.60 -0.82
C GLN A 10 25.75 27.91 0.54
N LEU A 11 24.67 28.16 1.28
CA LEU A 11 24.30 27.24 2.35
C LEU A 11 23.99 25.90 1.68
N PRO A 12 24.67 24.80 2.02
CA PRO A 12 24.25 23.51 1.53
C PRO A 12 22.85 23.30 2.08
N SER A 13 21.85 23.31 1.20
CA SER A 13 20.55 22.77 1.54
C SER A 13 20.77 21.31 1.86
N THR A 14 20.95 20.99 3.14
CA THR A 14 20.69 19.65 3.65
C THR A 14 19.19 19.47 3.47
N VAL A 15 18.79 19.04 2.27
CA VAL A 15 17.50 18.39 2.09
C VAL A 15 17.59 17.19 3.02
N PRO A 16 16.82 17.13 4.13
CA PRO A 16 16.78 15.90 4.89
C PRO A 16 16.32 14.85 3.88
N ALA A 17 17.17 13.86 3.62
CA ALA A 17 16.79 12.71 2.83
C ALA A 17 15.50 12.19 3.46
N GLU A 18 14.41 12.34 2.73
CA GLU A 18 13.14 11.75 3.11
C GLU A 18 13.45 10.30 3.42
N MET A 19 13.24 9.90 4.68
CA MET A 19 13.48 8.54 5.13
C MET A 19 12.68 7.68 4.19
N LYS A 20 13.38 7.04 3.24
CA LYS A 20 12.80 6.06 2.34
C LYS A 20 12.29 4.99 3.27
N THR A 21 11.01 5.08 3.63
CA THR A 21 10.28 4.02 4.30
C THR A 21 10.64 2.80 3.49
N GLU A 22 11.34 1.83 4.10
CA GLU A 22 11.64 0.59 3.41
C GLU A 22 10.35 0.17 2.73
N ASN A 23 10.39 -0.03 1.42
CA ASN A 23 9.26 -0.55 0.65
C ASN A 23 9.02 -1.98 1.13
N SER A 24 8.46 -2.12 2.33
CA SER A 24 7.91 -3.35 2.85
C SER A 24 6.74 -3.63 1.94
N HIS A 25 6.96 -4.52 0.98
CA HIS A 25 5.89 -4.97 0.11
C HIS A 25 4.76 -5.48 0.99
N LYS A 26 3.56 -4.93 0.79
CA LYS A 26 2.37 -5.41 1.49
C LYS A 26 2.19 -6.88 1.14
N THR A 27 2.04 -7.70 2.17
CA THR A 27 1.81 -9.14 2.03
C THR A 27 0.37 -9.45 2.41
N ALA A 28 -0.27 -10.33 1.64
CA ALA A 28 -1.59 -10.86 1.95
C ALA A 28 -1.51 -12.38 2.08
N THR A 29 -2.22 -12.93 3.06
CA THR A 29 -2.35 -14.37 3.25
C THR A 29 -3.56 -14.89 2.48
N ALA A 30 -3.34 -15.92 1.67
CA ALA A 30 -4.41 -16.66 0.99
C ALA A 30 -4.72 -17.97 1.71
N VAL A 31 -5.98 -18.40 1.66
CA VAL A 31 -6.41 -19.68 2.23
C VAL A 31 -6.62 -20.75 1.15
N ARG A 32 -6.21 -21.99 1.43
CA ARG A 32 -6.46 -23.10 0.51
C ARG A 32 -7.92 -23.55 0.62
N ILE A 33 -8.57 -23.75 -0.52
CA ILE A 33 -9.91 -24.31 -0.65
C ILE A 33 -9.85 -25.78 -0.19
N GLY A 34 -10.80 -26.15 0.66
CA GLY A 34 -10.98 -27.53 1.11
C GLY A 34 -11.77 -28.35 0.10
N ASP A 35 -12.67 -29.21 0.58
CA ASP A 35 -13.42 -30.11 -0.29
C ASP A 35 -14.53 -29.42 -1.09
N THR A 36 -15.02 -28.26 -0.61
CA THR A 36 -16.14 -27.53 -1.23
C THR A 36 -15.66 -26.22 -1.85
N PRO A 37 -15.65 -26.11 -3.19
CA PRO A 37 -15.30 -24.86 -3.86
C PRO A 37 -16.42 -23.81 -3.69
N PRO A 38 -16.08 -22.50 -3.63
CA PRO A 38 -17.08 -21.44 -3.60
C PRO A 38 -17.79 -21.28 -4.94
N LYS A 39 -18.99 -20.71 -4.91
CA LYS A 39 -19.73 -20.36 -6.13
C LYS A 39 -19.20 -19.05 -6.69
N LEU A 40 -19.11 -18.98 -8.02
CA LEU A 40 -18.69 -17.78 -8.73
C LEU A 40 -19.90 -16.94 -9.19
N ASP A 41 -20.77 -16.60 -8.24
CA ASP A 41 -22.01 -15.83 -8.48
C ASP A 41 -21.93 -14.37 -7.97
N GLY A 42 -20.80 -13.99 -7.36
CA GLY A 42 -20.57 -12.66 -6.80
C GLY A 42 -21.10 -12.48 -5.37
N VAL A 43 -21.65 -13.53 -4.75
CA VAL A 43 -22.05 -13.55 -3.35
C VAL A 43 -20.93 -14.18 -2.52
N LEU A 44 -20.55 -13.54 -1.41
CA LEU A 44 -19.45 -13.97 -0.55
C LEU A 44 -19.97 -14.68 0.72
N ASP A 45 -20.85 -15.66 0.56
CA ASP A 45 -21.54 -16.35 1.67
C ASP A 45 -21.04 -17.79 1.95
N ASP A 46 -20.22 -18.35 1.06
CA ASP A 46 -19.57 -19.65 1.24
C ASP A 46 -18.57 -19.67 2.42
N ASP A 47 -18.36 -20.84 3.01
CA ASP A 47 -17.59 -21.01 4.25
C ASP A 47 -16.12 -20.58 4.15
N ILE A 48 -15.51 -20.67 2.97
CA ILE A 48 -14.12 -20.23 2.76
C ILE A 48 -13.96 -18.73 3.04
N TRP A 49 -14.99 -17.93 2.75
CA TRP A 49 -14.97 -16.48 2.95
C TRP A 49 -15.17 -16.05 4.40
N LYS A 50 -15.57 -16.98 5.28
CA LYS A 50 -15.65 -16.76 6.74
C LYS A 50 -14.30 -16.95 7.42
N THR A 51 -13.37 -17.64 6.77
CA THR A 51 -12.06 -18.01 7.33
C THR A 51 -10.89 -17.33 6.62
N ALA A 52 -11.07 -16.93 5.35
CA ALA A 52 -10.12 -16.09 4.64
C ALA A 52 -9.87 -14.79 5.41
N PRO A 53 -8.62 -14.32 5.56
CA PRO A 53 -8.37 -13.03 6.17
C PRO A 53 -8.92 -11.88 5.32
N LEU A 54 -9.66 -10.96 5.95
CA LEU A 54 -10.08 -9.71 5.34
C LEU A 54 -8.91 -8.72 5.32
N HIS A 55 -8.46 -8.36 4.12
CA HIS A 55 -7.39 -7.38 3.91
C HIS A 55 -7.98 -6.03 3.55
N GLU A 56 -7.47 -4.97 4.19
CA GLU A 56 -7.91 -3.58 4.00
C GLU A 56 -6.73 -2.59 4.15
N GLY A 57 -7.00 -1.29 4.25
CA GLY A 57 -5.95 -0.27 4.42
C GLY A 57 -5.25 0.11 3.11
N PHE A 58 -6.03 0.20 2.03
CA PHE A 58 -5.57 0.73 0.75
C PHE A 58 -5.18 2.21 0.87
N ARG A 59 -4.17 2.60 0.10
CA ARG A 59 -3.79 4.00 -0.10
C ARG A 59 -4.13 4.39 -1.51
N GLN A 60 -4.60 5.62 -1.69
CA GLN A 60 -4.94 6.16 -2.99
C GLN A 60 -3.70 6.74 -3.69
N TYR A 61 -3.69 6.64 -5.01
CA TYR A 61 -2.71 7.34 -5.84
C TYR A 61 -3.20 8.73 -6.23
N ASP A 62 -4.49 8.87 -6.51
CA ASP A 62 -5.17 10.10 -6.92
C ASP A 62 -6.43 10.29 -6.07
N PRO A 63 -6.86 11.53 -5.75
CA PRO A 63 -6.20 12.81 -6.06
C PRO A 63 -5.06 13.19 -5.11
N TYR A 64 -5.00 12.55 -3.93
CA TYR A 64 -3.96 12.81 -2.93
C TYR A 64 -3.14 11.54 -2.74
N GLU A 65 -1.96 11.50 -3.35
CA GLU A 65 -1.09 10.32 -3.35
C GLU A 65 -0.68 9.91 -1.93
N GLY A 66 -0.78 8.62 -1.65
CA GLY A 66 -0.36 8.03 -0.39
C GLY A 66 -1.37 8.18 0.76
N GLU A 67 -2.39 9.03 0.65
CA GLU A 67 -3.43 9.14 1.67
C GLU A 67 -4.27 7.84 1.77
N PRO A 68 -4.98 7.59 2.89
CA PRO A 68 -5.97 6.53 2.96
C PRO A 68 -6.97 6.63 1.80
N ALA A 69 -7.35 5.50 1.21
CA ALA A 69 -8.32 5.48 0.12
C ALA A 69 -9.64 6.16 0.56
N SER A 70 -10.16 7.05 -0.28
CA SER A 70 -11.45 7.73 -0.08
C SER A 70 -12.62 6.75 0.02
N GLU A 71 -12.53 5.62 -0.67
CA GLU A 71 -13.51 4.54 -0.64
C GLU A 71 -12.98 3.33 0.11
N ARG A 72 -13.77 2.81 1.06
CA ARG A 72 -13.40 1.62 1.82
C ARG A 72 -13.34 0.42 0.88
N THR A 73 -12.13 -0.08 0.68
CA THR A 73 -11.86 -1.26 -0.15
C THR A 73 -11.35 -2.41 0.72
N THR A 74 -11.94 -3.58 0.54
CA THR A 74 -11.55 -4.81 1.22
C THR A 74 -11.43 -5.95 0.22
N PHE A 75 -10.52 -6.90 0.46
CA PHE A 75 -10.44 -8.11 -0.34
C PHE A 75 -10.08 -9.33 0.52
N GLN A 76 -10.36 -10.51 -0.02
CA GLN A 76 -10.00 -11.81 0.52
C GLN A 76 -9.40 -12.65 -0.62
N VAL A 77 -8.54 -13.61 -0.31
CA VAL A 77 -7.88 -14.44 -1.31
C VAL A 77 -7.99 -15.92 -0.92
N ALA A 78 -8.45 -16.75 -1.85
CA ALA A 78 -8.47 -18.20 -1.72
C ALA A 78 -7.88 -18.86 -2.98
N TYR A 79 -7.38 -20.09 -2.86
CA TYR A 79 -6.77 -20.86 -3.95
C TYR A 79 -7.01 -22.37 -3.79
N ASP A 80 -6.92 -23.15 -4.87
CA ASP A 80 -6.92 -24.62 -4.84
C ASP A 80 -5.59 -25.18 -5.37
#